data_AF-A0A3L7DZH3-F1
#
_entry.id   AF-A0A3L7DZH3-F1
#
_cell.length_a   1.000
_cell.length_b   1.000
_cell.length_c   1.000
_cell.angle_alpha   90.00
_cell.angle_beta   90.00
_cell.angle_gamma   90.00
#
_symmetry.space_group_name_H-M   'P 1'
#
loop_
_entity.id
_entity.type
_entity.pdbx_description
1 polymer ?
#
loop_
_entity_poly.entity_id
_entity_poly.type
_entity_poly.pdbx_seq_one_letter_code
_entity_poly.pdbx_strand_id
1 'polypeptide(L)' 'MAEVIPFRKPSLKEKHRGKTLCRHGHHKWQVDKASQFDVKQGKLVTVYRCARCGKTRVKSH' A
#
# COMPACT_ATOMS: atom_id res chain seq x y z
N MET A 1 7.64 -0.83 -25.32
CA MET A 1 6.37 -0.18 -24.92
C MET A 1 6.74 1.10 -24.21
N ALA A 2 6.29 2.26 -24.69
CA ALA A 2 6.68 3.56 -24.12
C ALA A 2 5.85 3.85 -22.87
N GLU A 3 6.54 4.15 -21.76
CA GLU A 3 5.92 4.52 -20.49
C GLU A 3 5.52 6.00 -20.56
N VAL A 4 4.24 6.29 -20.77
CA VAL A 4 3.74 7.67 -20.83
C VAL A 4 3.78 8.27 -19.44
N ILE A 5 4.77 9.11 -19.17
CA ILE A 5 4.88 9.86 -17.92
C ILE A 5 3.89 11.04 -17.99
N PRO A 6 2.93 11.14 -17.06
CA PRO A 6 1.95 12.21 -17.11
C PRO A 6 2.61 13.55 -16.73
N PHE A 7 2.64 14.51 -17.67
CA PHE A 7 3.16 15.87 -17.45
C PHE A 7 2.27 16.74 -16.55
N ARG A 8 1.10 16.26 -16.14
CA ARG A 8 0.16 17.01 -15.30
C ARG A 8 0.70 17.13 -13.87
N LYS A 9 0.58 18.33 -13.29
CA LYS A 9 0.86 18.53 -11.86
C LYS A 9 -0.03 17.57 -11.05
N PRO A 10 0.55 16.76 -10.12
CA PRO A 10 -0.25 15.86 -9.30
C PRO A 10 -1.25 16.66 -8.49
N SER A 11 -2.50 16.20 -8.47
CA SER A 11 -3.59 16.88 -7.79
C SER A 11 -3.32 17.00 -6.29
N LEU A 12 -3.90 18.00 -5.63
CA LEU A 12 -3.84 18.10 -4.17
C LEU A 12 -4.35 16.82 -3.50
N LYS A 13 -5.38 16.20 -4.09
CA LYS A 13 -5.87 14.89 -3.64
C LYS A 13 -4.75 13.84 -3.64
N GLU A 14 -3.94 13.76 -4.68
CA GLU A 14 -2.78 12.86 -4.74
C GLU A 14 -1.68 13.23 -3.75
N LYS A 15 -1.34 14.52 -3.62
CA LYS A 15 -0.31 15.00 -2.66
C LYS A 15 -0.68 14.77 -1.19
N HIS A 16 -1.98 14.79 -0.88
CA HIS A 16 -2.50 14.64 0.47
C HIS A 16 -3.11 13.25 0.73
N ARG A 17 -2.99 12.29 -0.20
CA ARG A 17 -3.41 10.90 -0.01
C ARG A 17 -2.72 10.32 1.23
N GLY A 18 -3.52 10.01 2.26
CA GLY A 18 -3.04 9.41 3.49
C GLY A 18 -2.40 10.36 4.52
N LYS A 19 -2.40 11.68 4.32
CA LYS A 19 -1.81 12.63 5.30
C LYS A 19 -2.66 12.87 6.55
N THR A 20 -4.00 12.78 6.44
CA THR A 20 -4.92 13.02 7.57
C THR A 20 -5.20 11.72 8.32
N LEU A 21 -6.11 10.88 7.83
CA LEU A 21 -6.59 9.68 8.54
C LEU A 21 -5.49 8.66 8.83
N CYS A 22 -4.57 8.42 7.88
CA CYS A 22 -3.51 7.42 8.08
C CYS A 22 -2.38 7.90 9.01
N ARG A 23 -2.29 9.19 9.31
CA ARG A 23 -1.33 9.71 10.30
C ARG A 23 -1.80 9.46 11.73
N HIS A 24 -3.12 9.46 11.96
CA HIS A 24 -3.76 9.12 13.23
C HIS A 24 -4.02 7.61 13.43
N GLY A 25 -3.51 6.74 12.54
CA GLY A 25 -3.67 5.29 12.66
C GLY A 25 -4.89 4.68 11.96
N HIS A 26 -5.77 5.50 11.36
CA HIS A 26 -6.94 5.04 10.59
C HIS A 26 -6.55 4.65 9.16
N HIS A 27 -5.93 3.48 9.06
CA HIS A 27 -5.52 2.89 7.79
C HIS A 27 -6.66 2.12 7.13
N LYS A 28 -6.81 2.31 5.80
CA LYS A 28 -7.68 1.44 4.98
C LYS A 28 -6.85 0.29 4.47
N TRP A 29 -6.75 -0.77 5.28
CA TRP A 29 -6.04 -1.99 4.94
C TRP A 29 -6.76 -2.74 3.80
N GLN A 30 -6.02 -3.11 2.77
CA GLN A 30 -6.45 -4.01 1.71
C GLN A 30 -5.48 -5.18 1.67
N VAL A 31 -5.99 -6.39 1.43
CA VAL A 31 -5.15 -7.58 1.31
C VAL A 31 -4.41 -7.51 -0.02
N ASP A 32 -3.08 -7.54 0.05
CA ASP A 32 -2.22 -7.69 -1.10
C ASP A 32 -2.14 -9.18 -1.44
N LYS A 33 -2.87 -9.59 -2.48
CA LYS A 33 -2.92 -10.99 -2.93
C LYS A 33 -1.68 -11.40 -3.73
N ALA A 34 -0.79 -10.46 -4.06
CA ALA A 34 0.41 -10.77 -4.83
C ALA A 34 1.48 -11.42 -3.94
N SER A 35 1.63 -10.94 -2.70
CA SER A 35 2.63 -11.43 -1.75
C SER A 35 2.00 -12.31 -0.66
N GLN A 36 1.70 -13.56 -0.98
CA GLN A 36 1.11 -14.52 -0.02
C GLN A 36 2.15 -15.43 0.65
N PHE A 37 3.40 -15.48 0.18
CA PHE A 37 4.43 -16.39 0.69
C PHE A 37 5.68 -15.61 1.10
N ASP A 38 6.08 -15.73 2.37
CA ASP A 38 7.31 -15.12 2.87
C ASP A 38 8.47 -16.10 2.70
N VAL A 39 9.34 -15.85 1.72
CA VAL A 39 10.48 -16.73 1.38
C VAL A 39 11.47 -16.86 2.55
N LYS A 40 11.57 -15.85 3.41
CA LYS A 40 12.48 -15.86 4.55
C LYS A 40 11.98 -16.73 5.71
N GLN A 41 10.67 -16.71 5.97
CA GLN A 41 10.06 -17.50 7.04
C GLN A 41 9.52 -18.85 6.57
N GLY A 42 9.49 -19.11 5.25
CA GLY A 42 9.02 -20.38 4.68
C GLY A 42 7.53 -20.62 4.91
N LYS A 43 6.73 -19.57 5.11
CA LYS A 43 5.30 -19.70 5.45
C LYS A 43 4.42 -18.71 4.68
N LEU A 44 3.14 -19.09 4.56
CA LEU A 44 2.12 -18.21 4.02
C LEU A 44 1.88 -17.04 4.98
N VAL A 45 1.98 -15.83 4.45
CA VAL A 45 1.71 -14.59 5.18
C VAL A 45 0.65 -13.80 4.45
N THR A 46 -0.21 -13.14 5.23
CA THR A 46 -1.17 -12.19 4.65
C THR A 46 -0.60 -10.79 4.79
N VAL A 47 -0.25 -10.19 3.65
CA VAL A 47 0.20 -8.79 3.60
C VAL A 47 -1.02 -7.89 3.42
N TYR A 48 -1.16 -6.93 4.32
CA TYR A 48 -2.14 -5.86 4.24
C TYR A 48 -1.44 -4.59 3.77
N ARG A 49 -1.87 -4.02 2.65
CA ARG A 49 -1.38 -2.73 2.14
C ARG A 49 -2.46 -1.67 2.31
N CYS A 50 -2.09 -0.51 2.86
CA CYS A 50 -3.01 0.60 2.99
C CYS A 50 -3.23 1.25 1.61
N ALA A 51 -4.48 1.29 1.16
CA ALA A 51 -4.86 1.88 -0.13
C ALA A 51 -4.57 3.39 -0.23
N ARG A 52 -4.43 4.08 0.91
CA ARG A 52 -4.28 5.53 0.99
C ARG A 52 -2.81 5.97 1.06
N CYS A 53 -2.00 5.31 1.89
CA CYS A 53 -0.62 5.72 2.15
C CYS A 53 0.43 4.68 1.74
N GLY A 54 0.01 3.51 1.25
CA GLY A 54 0.92 2.45 0.81
C GLY A 54 1.65 1.70 1.93
N LYS A 55 1.48 2.07 3.21
CA LYS A 55 2.04 1.31 4.34
C LYS A 55 1.60 -0.15 4.26
N THR A 56 2.51 -1.07 4.56
CA THR A 56 2.26 -2.51 4.60
C THR A 56 2.28 -3.00 6.05
N ARG A 57 1.46 -4.00 6.34
CA ARG A 57 1.43 -4.78 7.58
C ARG A 57 1.39 -6.24 7.22
N VAL A 58 2.29 -7.04 7.76
CA VAL A 58 2.32 -8.48 7.54
C VAL A 58 1.70 -9.15 8.76
N LYS A 59 0.71 -10.00 8.55
CA LYS A 59 0.17 -10.89 9.59
C LYS A 59 0.58 -12.31 9.23
N SER A 60 1.41 -12.92 10.05
CA SER A 60 1.70 -14.34 9.96
C SER A 60 0.69 -15.12 10.79
N HIS A 61 0.26 -16.26 10.26
CA HIS A 61 -0.34 -17.31 11.08
C HIS A 61 0.75 -18.11 11.81
#